data_AF-A0A8S4EL79-F1
#
_entry.id   AF-A0A8S4EL79-F1
#
_cell.length_a   1.000
_cell.length_b   1.000
_cell.length_c   1.000
_cell.angle_alpha   90.00
_cell.angle_beta   90.00
_cell.angle_gamma   90.00
#
_symmetry.space_group_name_H-M   'P 1'
#
loop_
_entity.id
_entity.type
_entity.pdbx_description
1 polymer ?
#
loop_
_entity_poly.entity_id
_entity_poly.type
_entity_poly.pdbx_seq_one_letter_code
_entity_poly.pdbx_strand_id
1 'polypeptide(L)'
;MKKIVDLWNDNGRWNFFITLKPKSVEVLFEETPQPNGAIIGPLLERTRVDITCVVREGKPQPKVVWLFNGKERLDAKTTTPDNSTVQHTLQLTVTRGELGGQLRCSVTSAALDGAMTSDVALDVRGILVVLVMMMRDTETVQHTLQLTVTRGELGGQLRCSVTSAALDGAMTSDVSLDVRVPPNKISVSGVGEHVTHGTLVTLVCAVSGAKPAATLAWYNGSEAVDHTTRDVKDSRPKDLVILSVPLSFLHSDTNTQPFK
;
A
#
# COMPACT_ATOMS: atom_id res chain seq x y z
N MET A 1 -4.77 25.42 -25.61
CA MET A 1 -4.01 25.80 -26.83
C MET A 1 -3.85 24.54 -27.67
N LYS A 2 -3.99 24.64 -29.00
CA LYS A 2 -3.80 23.52 -29.94
C LYS A 2 -2.34 23.51 -30.39
N LYS A 3 -1.66 22.37 -30.32
CA LYS A 3 -0.27 22.22 -30.79
C LYS A 3 -0.26 21.17 -31.91
N ILE A 4 0.31 21.53 -33.05
CA ILE A 4 0.50 20.63 -34.20
C ILE A 4 1.83 19.91 -33.98
N VAL A 5 1.80 18.59 -34.09
CA VAL A 5 3.01 17.76 -34.01
C VAL A 5 3.23 17.11 -35.38
N ASP A 6 4.43 17.31 -35.92
CA ASP A 6 4.82 16.84 -37.24
C ASP A 6 5.68 15.58 -37.09
N LEU A 7 5.15 14.43 -37.53
CA LEU A 7 5.91 13.19 -37.61
C LEU A 7 6.13 12.79 -39.07
N TRP A 8 7.39 12.58 -39.44
CA TRP A 8 7.78 12.02 -40.73
C TRP A 8 7.57 10.50 -40.70
N ASN A 9 6.86 9.94 -41.69
CA ASN A 9 6.76 8.49 -41.84
C ASN A 9 7.70 7.98 -42.95
N ASP A 10 8.08 6.70 -42.86
CA ASP A 10 9.00 6.03 -43.78
C ASP A 10 8.49 5.98 -45.24
N ASN A 11 7.21 6.32 -45.46
CA ASN A 11 6.57 6.39 -46.77
C ASN A 11 6.63 7.80 -47.40
N GLY A 12 7.38 8.75 -46.80
CA GLY A 12 7.55 10.11 -47.33
C GLY A 12 6.32 11.01 -47.17
N ARG A 13 5.42 10.71 -46.24
CA ARG A 13 4.25 11.54 -45.90
C ARG A 13 4.38 12.14 -44.51
N TRP A 14 3.97 13.40 -44.38
CA TRP A 14 3.80 14.05 -43.08
C TRP A 14 2.50 13.59 -42.43
N ASN A 15 2.57 13.11 -41.19
CA ASN A 15 1.41 12.86 -40.35
C ASN A 15 1.21 14.03 -39.39
N PHE A 16 0.19 14.84 -39.64
CA PHE A 16 -0.22 15.94 -38.77
C PHE A 16 -1.29 15.43 -37.80
N PHE A 17 -1.02 15.50 -36.50
CA PHE A 17 -2.06 15.31 -35.49
C PHE A 17 -2.09 16.48 -34.52
N ILE A 18 -3.30 16.87 -34.16
CA ILE A 18 -3.55 17.98 -33.24
C ILE A 18 -3.53 17.42 -31.82
N THR A 19 -2.65 17.96 -30.99
CA THR A 19 -2.65 17.72 -29.55
C THR A 19 -3.44 18.82 -28.84
N LEU A 20 -4.31 18.41 -27.91
CA LEU A 20 -5.11 19.28 -27.06
C LEU A 20 -4.66 19.09 -25.61
N LYS A 21 -4.19 20.17 -25.01
CA LYS A 21 -3.96 20.24 -23.56
C LYS A 21 -5.28 20.00 -22.83
N PRO A 22 -5.34 19.10 -21.83
CA PRO A 22 -6.52 18.92 -21.00
C PRO A 22 -7.00 20.25 -20.42
N LYS A 23 -8.31 20.46 -20.41
CA LYS A 23 -8.93 21.70 -19.95
C LYS A 23 -9.05 21.76 -18.43
N SER A 24 -9.38 20.64 -17.80
CA SER A 24 -9.43 20.52 -16.35
C SER A 24 -8.97 19.14 -15.88
N VAL A 25 -8.48 19.11 -14.65
CA VAL A 25 -8.16 17.92 -13.86
C VAL A 25 -8.84 18.11 -12.51
N GLU A 26 -9.88 17.33 -12.25
CA GLU A 26 -10.74 17.45 -11.07
C GLU A 26 -10.72 16.12 -10.32
N VAL A 27 -10.67 16.20 -8.98
CA VAL A 27 -10.86 15.02 -8.13
C VAL A 27 -12.32 15.02 -7.68
N LEU A 28 -12.99 13.89 -7.82
CA LEU A 28 -14.33 13.64 -7.30
C LEU A 28 -14.26 12.66 -6.14
N PHE A 29 -14.96 12.97 -5.06
CA PHE A 29 -15.24 12.06 -3.96
C PHE A 29 -16.76 11.90 -3.85
N GLU A 30 -17.27 10.66 -3.95
CA GLU A 30 -18.71 10.41 -3.94
C GLU A 30 -19.46 11.31 -4.96
N GLU A 31 -18.92 11.41 -6.17
CA GLU A 31 -19.44 12.26 -7.27
C GLU A 31 -19.34 13.79 -7.04
N THR A 32 -18.88 14.23 -5.86
CA THR A 32 -18.72 15.66 -5.55
C THR A 32 -17.33 16.18 -5.93
N PRO A 33 -17.22 17.30 -6.68
CA PRO A 33 -15.93 17.91 -7.01
C PRO A 33 -15.21 18.44 -5.78
N GLN A 34 -13.93 18.08 -5.66
CA GLN A 34 -13.04 18.50 -4.60
C GLN A 34 -12.03 19.52 -5.12
N PRO A 35 -11.87 20.68 -4.45
CA PRO A 35 -10.86 21.65 -4.84
C PRO A 35 -9.45 21.10 -4.64
N ASN A 36 -8.48 21.62 -5.41
CA ASN A 36 -7.09 21.25 -5.23
C ASN A 36 -6.60 21.65 -3.82
N GLY A 37 -6.05 20.70 -3.07
CA GLY A 37 -5.65 20.85 -1.68
C GLY A 37 -6.77 20.54 -0.66
N ALA A 38 -7.95 20.08 -1.10
CA ALA A 38 -9.04 19.72 -0.20
C ALA A 38 -8.69 18.57 0.74
N ILE A 39 -9.37 18.53 1.88
CA ILE A 39 -9.32 17.41 2.82
C ILE A 39 -10.58 16.58 2.61
N ILE A 40 -10.44 15.33 2.18
CA ILE A 40 -11.52 14.34 2.04
C ILE A 40 -11.65 13.60 3.37
N GLY A 41 -12.83 13.70 3.97
CA GLY A 41 -13.17 12.99 5.19
C GLY A 41 -14.22 13.71 6.02
N PRO A 42 -14.52 13.20 7.22
CA PRO A 42 -13.80 12.11 7.89
C PRO A 42 -14.07 10.72 7.29
N LEU A 43 -13.02 10.00 6.92
CA LEU A 43 -13.06 8.63 6.41
C LEU A 43 -12.89 7.63 7.55
N LEU A 44 -13.82 6.70 7.70
CA LEU A 44 -13.73 5.66 8.72
C LEU A 44 -12.78 4.55 8.27
N GLU A 45 -11.93 4.07 9.18
CA GLU A 45 -11.07 2.92 8.91
C GLU A 45 -11.90 1.70 8.43
N ARG A 46 -11.36 0.93 7.49
CA ARG A 46 -11.97 -0.24 6.83
C ARG A 46 -13.13 0.07 5.89
N THR A 47 -13.50 1.34 5.68
CA THR A 47 -14.44 1.69 4.62
C THR A 47 -13.78 1.57 3.25
N ARG A 48 -14.56 1.19 2.24
CA ARG A 48 -14.15 1.24 0.85
C ARG A 48 -14.76 2.49 0.24
N VAL A 49 -13.91 3.34 -0.32
CA VAL A 49 -14.30 4.58 -0.98
C VAL A 49 -13.69 4.67 -2.36
N ASP A 50 -14.43 5.29 -3.28
CA ASP A 50 -13.99 5.51 -4.65
C ASP A 50 -13.62 6.98 -4.81
N ILE A 51 -12.37 7.23 -5.19
CA ILE A 51 -11.86 8.58 -5.47
C ILE A 51 -11.53 8.64 -6.96
N THR A 52 -12.22 9.49 -7.70
CA THR A 52 -12.13 9.53 -9.16
C THR A 52 -11.41 10.78 -9.63
N CYS A 53 -10.36 10.63 -10.42
CA CYS A 53 -9.76 11.76 -11.13
C CYS A 53 -10.39 11.88 -12.51
N VAL A 54 -10.98 13.03 -12.80
CA VAL A 54 -11.63 13.33 -14.08
C VAL A 54 -10.79 14.34 -14.84
N VAL A 55 -10.39 13.96 -16.05
CA VAL A 55 -9.60 14.78 -16.97
C VAL A 55 -10.43 15.05 -18.20
N ARG A 56 -10.68 16.32 -18.53
CA ARG A 56 -11.57 16.71 -19.65
C ARG A 56 -10.80 17.31 -20.82
N GLU A 57 -11.28 17.02 -22.03
CA GLU A 57 -10.85 17.62 -23.30
C GLU A 57 -9.35 17.39 -23.66
N GLY A 58 -8.76 16.25 -23.26
CA GLY A 58 -7.36 15.91 -23.58
C GLY A 58 -7.20 15.09 -24.86
N LYS A 59 -6.30 15.50 -25.77
CA LYS A 59 -5.95 14.73 -27.00
C LYS A 59 -4.44 14.71 -27.28
N PRO A 60 -3.84 13.55 -27.65
CA PRO A 60 -4.39 12.20 -27.51
C PRO A 60 -4.74 11.91 -26.04
N GLN A 61 -5.47 10.82 -25.77
CA GLN A 61 -5.94 10.54 -24.40
C GLN A 61 -4.77 10.60 -23.41
N PRO A 62 -4.87 11.41 -22.35
CA PRO A 62 -3.78 11.60 -21.41
C PRO A 62 -3.59 10.37 -20.51
N LYS A 63 -2.36 10.13 -20.09
CA LYS A 63 -2.05 9.12 -19.07
C LYS A 63 -2.32 9.73 -17.69
N VAL A 64 -3.15 9.06 -16.91
CA VAL A 64 -3.56 9.45 -15.55
C VAL A 64 -3.02 8.42 -14.56
N VAL A 65 -2.42 8.91 -13.46
CA VAL A 65 -1.85 8.07 -12.40
C VAL A 65 -2.20 8.65 -11.04
N TRP A 66 -2.55 7.78 -10.09
CA TRP A 66 -2.66 8.14 -8.68
C TRP A 66 -1.34 7.92 -7.95
N LEU A 67 -0.87 8.96 -7.25
CA LEU A 67 0.29 8.92 -6.36
C LEU A 67 -0.18 9.09 -4.92
N PHE A 68 0.24 8.21 -4.02
CA PHE A 68 0.06 8.37 -2.58
C PHE A 68 1.40 8.65 -1.93
N ASN A 69 1.55 9.82 -1.29
CA ASN A 69 2.81 10.29 -0.71
C ASN A 69 4.00 10.17 -1.69
N GLY A 70 3.75 10.45 -2.97
CA GLY A 70 4.74 10.38 -4.06
C GLY A 70 4.95 9.00 -4.69
N LYS A 71 4.31 7.94 -4.19
CA LYS A 71 4.40 6.58 -4.76
C LYS A 71 3.16 6.20 -5.56
N GLU A 72 3.35 5.64 -6.74
CA GLU A 72 2.26 5.17 -7.60
C GLU A 72 1.42 4.05 -6.96
N ARG A 73 0.09 4.14 -7.12
CA ARG A 73 -0.91 3.16 -6.70
C ARG A 73 -1.38 2.35 -7.93
N LEU A 74 -1.47 1.04 -7.79
CA LEU A 74 -1.84 0.12 -8.88
C LEU A 74 -3.34 -0.23 -8.92
N ASP A 75 -4.08 -0.01 -7.83
CA ASP A 75 -5.49 -0.42 -7.69
C ASP A 75 -6.47 0.64 -8.23
N ALA A 76 -6.27 1.08 -9.46
CA ALA A 76 -7.11 2.10 -10.10
C ALA A 76 -7.68 1.61 -11.45
N LYS A 77 -8.95 1.94 -11.69
CA LYS A 77 -9.68 1.60 -12.91
C LYS A 77 -9.84 2.83 -13.79
N THR A 78 -9.41 2.74 -15.05
CA THR A 78 -9.62 3.79 -16.04
C THR A 78 -10.90 3.52 -16.85
N THR A 79 -11.73 4.53 -17.00
CA THR A 79 -12.86 4.54 -17.93
C THR A 79 -12.80 5.80 -18.80
N THR A 80 -13.27 5.69 -20.04
CA THR A 80 -13.30 6.80 -21.00
C THR A 80 -14.72 6.96 -21.52
N PRO A 81 -15.55 7.77 -20.85
CA PRO A 81 -16.96 7.93 -21.22
C PRO A 81 -17.12 8.50 -22.64
N ASP A 82 -16.16 9.29 -23.08
CA ASP A 82 -16.09 9.87 -24.41
C ASP A 82 -14.63 9.88 -24.90
N ASN A 83 -14.41 10.36 -26.13
CA ASN A 83 -13.10 10.32 -26.78
C ASN A 83 -12.11 11.40 -26.32
N SER A 84 -12.42 12.12 -25.24
CA SER A 84 -11.67 13.26 -24.73
C SER A 84 -11.64 13.38 -23.21
N THR A 85 -12.49 12.63 -22.52
CA THR A 85 -12.62 12.57 -21.07
C THR A 85 -12.08 11.25 -20.56
N VAL A 86 -11.16 11.32 -19.59
CA VAL A 86 -10.63 10.16 -18.88
C VAL A 86 -11.09 10.24 -17.44
N GLN A 87 -11.65 9.15 -16.92
CA GLN A 87 -11.94 8.97 -15.50
C GLN A 87 -11.01 7.86 -14.96
N HIS A 88 -10.27 8.16 -13.90
CA HIS A 88 -9.36 7.22 -13.28
C HIS A 88 -9.71 7.07 -11.80
N THR A 89 -10.42 5.98 -11.49
CA THR A 89 -11.03 5.74 -10.17
C THR A 89 -10.14 4.84 -9.32
N LEU A 90 -9.64 5.38 -8.21
CA LEU A 90 -8.93 4.64 -7.17
C LEU A 90 -9.95 4.02 -6.21
N GLN A 91 -9.96 2.69 -6.13
CA GLN A 91 -10.78 1.96 -5.16
C GLN A 91 -10.00 1.80 -3.87
N LEU A 92 -10.16 2.75 -2.95
CA LEU A 92 -9.38 2.80 -1.72
C LEU A 92 -10.10 2.06 -0.60
N THR A 93 -9.44 1.06 -0.01
CA THR A 93 -9.84 0.54 1.31
C THR A 93 -9.08 1.34 2.36
N VAL A 94 -9.78 2.15 3.14
CA VAL A 94 -9.20 3.07 4.13
C VAL A 94 -8.54 2.27 5.24
N THR A 95 -7.26 2.49 5.51
CA THR A 95 -6.55 1.93 6.66
C THR A 95 -5.84 3.04 7.44
N ARG A 96 -5.30 2.71 8.61
CA ARG A 96 -4.43 3.64 9.34
C ARG A 96 -3.20 4.11 8.54
N GLY A 97 -2.78 3.37 7.53
CA GLY A 97 -1.67 3.74 6.64
C GLY A 97 -1.95 4.97 5.77
N GLU A 98 -3.21 5.33 5.59
CA GLU A 98 -3.64 6.49 4.80
C GLU A 98 -3.78 7.79 5.63
N LEU A 99 -3.65 7.72 6.96
CA LEU A 99 -3.83 8.85 7.87
C LEU A 99 -2.90 10.03 7.52
N GLY A 100 -3.50 11.19 7.22
CA GLY A 100 -2.74 12.41 6.91
C GLY A 100 -1.94 12.33 5.61
N GLY A 101 -2.16 11.28 4.81
CA GLY A 101 -1.50 11.11 3.53
C GLY A 101 -2.09 12.02 2.45
N GLN A 102 -1.26 12.37 1.47
CA GLN A 102 -1.65 13.15 0.31
C GLN A 102 -1.81 12.23 -0.91
N LEU A 103 -2.99 12.27 -1.50
CA LEU A 103 -3.27 11.70 -2.82
C LEU A 103 -3.07 12.78 -3.88
N ARG A 104 -2.32 12.45 -4.92
CA ARG A 104 -2.07 13.29 -6.07
C ARG A 104 -2.53 12.57 -7.32
N CYS A 105 -3.52 13.14 -8.01
CA CYS A 105 -3.78 12.77 -9.39
C CYS A 105 -2.76 13.47 -10.29
N SER A 106 -1.99 12.70 -11.05
CA SER A 106 -0.97 13.20 -11.97
C SER A 106 -1.34 12.85 -13.41
N VAL A 107 -1.43 13.88 -14.25
CA VAL A 107 -1.85 13.78 -15.65
C VAL A 107 -0.71 14.17 -16.57
N THR A 108 -0.35 13.27 -17.48
CA THR A 108 0.71 13.46 -18.48
C THR A 108 0.16 13.29 -19.89
N SER A 109 0.59 14.15 -20.82
CA SER A 109 0.20 14.05 -22.22
C SER A 109 1.24 14.72 -23.12
N ALA A 110 1.23 14.40 -24.42
CA ALA A 110 2.12 15.02 -25.40
C ALA A 110 1.89 16.54 -25.57
N ALA A 111 0.75 17.06 -25.11
CA ALA A 111 0.41 18.47 -25.18
C ALA A 111 0.89 19.28 -23.95
N LEU A 112 1.52 18.63 -22.97
CA LEU A 112 1.90 19.19 -21.68
C LEU A 112 3.43 19.21 -21.54
N ASP A 113 3.99 20.38 -21.21
CA ASP A 113 5.42 20.52 -20.90
C ASP A 113 5.75 20.07 -19.45
N GLY A 114 4.73 19.79 -18.64
CA GLY A 114 4.82 19.27 -17.29
C GLY A 114 3.49 18.66 -16.85
N ALA A 115 3.52 17.76 -15.87
CA ALA A 115 2.30 17.09 -15.43
C ALA A 115 1.30 18.09 -14.84
N MET A 116 0.02 17.95 -15.19
CA MET A 116 -1.06 18.67 -14.53
C MET A 116 -1.52 17.82 -13.34
N THR A 117 -1.57 18.42 -12.15
CA THR A 117 -1.86 17.70 -10.91
C THR A 117 -3.04 18.28 -10.17
N SER A 118 -3.76 17.43 -9.45
CA SER A 118 -4.75 17.83 -8.45
C SER A 118 -4.55 16.97 -7.21
N ASP A 119 -4.33 17.63 -6.07
CA ASP A 119 -3.96 17.03 -4.80
C ASP A 119 -5.15 17.07 -3.83
N VAL A 120 -5.32 16.01 -3.05
CA VAL A 120 -6.27 15.95 -1.94
C VAL A 120 -5.62 15.24 -0.75
N ALA A 121 -5.91 15.68 0.47
CA ALA A 121 -5.48 15.02 1.69
C ALA A 121 -6.61 14.14 2.25
N LEU A 122 -6.26 13.10 2.99
CA LEU A 122 -7.23 12.21 3.63
C LEU A 122 -7.29 12.46 5.14
N ASP A 123 -8.47 12.83 5.66
CA ASP A 123 -8.77 12.80 7.10
C ASP A 123 -9.31 11.42 7.45
N VAL A 124 -8.44 10.52 7.91
CA VAL A 124 -8.82 9.19 8.35
C VAL A 124 -9.07 9.21 9.85
N ARG A 125 -10.26 8.78 10.27
CA ARG A 125 -10.56 8.55 11.67
C ARG A 125 -10.55 7.07 11.95
N GLY A 126 -9.79 6.68 12.96
CA GLY A 126 -9.94 5.36 13.55
C GLY A 126 -11.38 5.19 14.03
N ILE A 127 -11.93 4.00 13.86
CA ILE A 127 -13.21 3.67 14.49
C ILE A 127 -12.97 3.71 16.00
N LEU A 128 -13.32 4.82 16.64
CA LEU A 128 -13.44 4.89 18.09
C LEU A 128 -14.74 4.17 18.42
N VAL A 129 -14.64 2.88 18.77
CA VAL A 129 -15.81 2.09 19.19
C VAL A 129 -16.27 2.64 20.55
N VAL A 130 -17.19 3.60 20.53
CA VAL A 130 -17.91 4.05 21.73
C VAL A 130 -19.05 3.07 21.96
N LEU A 131 -18.89 2.22 22.97
CA LEU A 131 -19.84 1.17 23.31
C LEU A 131 -21.06 1.81 24.01
N VAL A 132 -22.21 1.81 23.35
CA VAL A 132 -23.49 2.18 23.99
C VAL A 132 -23.98 0.95 24.74
N MET A 133 -24.04 1.06 26.05
CA MET A 133 -24.37 -0.09 26.90
C MET A 133 -25.85 -0.15 27.20
N MET A 134 -26.40 -1.36 27.14
CA MET A 134 -27.79 -1.66 27.51
C MET A 134 -27.79 -2.44 28.82
N MET A 135 -28.66 -2.05 29.76
CA MET A 135 -28.84 -2.78 31.01
C MET A 135 -29.36 -4.17 30.69
N ARG A 136 -28.72 -5.21 31.25
CA ARG A 136 -29.16 -6.59 31.11
C ARG A 136 -30.30 -6.89 32.08
N ASP A 137 -30.21 -6.33 33.29
CA ASP A 137 -31.19 -6.34 34.37
C ASP A 137 -31.09 -5.01 35.16
N THR A 138 -31.80 -4.85 36.29
CA THR A 138 -31.81 -3.58 37.08
C THR A 138 -30.46 -3.19 37.70
N GLU A 139 -29.48 -4.10 37.73
CA GLU A 139 -28.20 -3.90 38.43
C GLU A 139 -26.96 -4.20 37.58
N THR A 140 -27.10 -4.94 36.47
CA THR A 140 -25.94 -5.33 35.64
C THR A 140 -26.07 -4.83 34.21
N VAL A 141 -24.97 -4.30 33.71
CA VAL A 141 -24.83 -3.82 32.34
C VAL A 141 -23.76 -4.67 31.66
N GLN A 142 -24.13 -5.38 30.59
CA GLN A 142 -23.18 -6.17 29.81
C GLN A 142 -23.25 -5.77 28.35
N HIS A 143 -22.09 -5.45 27.79
CA HIS A 143 -21.93 -5.23 26.36
C HIS A 143 -20.86 -6.18 25.80
N THR A 144 -21.19 -6.86 24.70
CA THR A 144 -20.27 -7.78 24.02
C THR A 144 -19.83 -7.17 22.69
N LEU A 145 -18.54 -6.88 22.53
CA LEU A 145 -17.96 -6.42 21.27
C LEU A 145 -17.60 -7.63 20.39
N GLN A 146 -18.22 -7.74 19.22
CA GLN A 146 -17.77 -8.67 18.17
C GLN A 146 -16.78 -7.96 17.25
N LEU A 147 -15.48 -8.27 17.40
CA LEU A 147 -14.40 -7.69 16.61
C LEU A 147 -13.67 -8.79 15.83
N THR A 148 -13.54 -8.61 14.52
CA THR A 148 -12.66 -9.44 13.69
C THR A 148 -11.24 -8.89 13.75
N VAL A 149 -10.37 -9.54 14.52
CA VAL A 149 -8.97 -9.12 14.72
C VAL A 149 -8.16 -9.30 13.44
N THR A 150 -7.39 -8.28 13.06
CA THR A 150 -6.47 -8.30 11.92
C THR A 150 -5.09 -7.79 12.32
N ARG A 151 -4.15 -7.69 11.38
CA ARG A 151 -2.82 -7.08 11.59
C ARG A 151 -2.91 -5.62 12.08
N GLY A 152 -3.97 -4.89 11.72
CA GLY A 152 -4.14 -3.47 12.10
C GLY A 152 -4.29 -3.25 13.61
N GLU A 153 -4.79 -4.26 14.33
CA GLU A 153 -5.01 -4.20 15.78
C GLU A 153 -3.77 -4.54 16.60
N LEU A 154 -2.65 -4.87 15.96
CA LEU A 154 -1.42 -5.24 16.64
C LEU A 154 -0.92 -4.09 17.52
N GLY A 155 -0.89 -4.30 18.84
CA GLY A 155 -0.49 -3.27 19.80
C GLY A 155 -1.58 -2.22 20.07
N GLY A 156 -2.80 -2.45 19.59
CA GLY A 156 -3.97 -1.65 19.93
C GLY A 156 -4.44 -1.86 21.36
N GLN A 157 -5.10 -0.85 21.92
CA GLN A 157 -5.74 -0.90 23.23
C GLN A 157 -7.25 -0.70 23.05
N LEU A 158 -8.05 -1.61 23.60
CA LEU A 158 -9.49 -1.46 23.68
C LEU A 158 -9.84 -0.90 25.06
N ARG A 159 -10.72 0.12 25.09
CA ARG A 159 -11.20 0.74 26.32
C ARG A 159 -12.69 0.47 26.50
N CYS A 160 -13.06 -0.17 27.59
CA CYS A 160 -14.42 -0.15 28.11
C CYS A 160 -14.61 1.13 28.93
N SER A 161 -15.69 1.88 28.70
CA SER A 161 -15.93 3.17 29.36
C SER A 161 -17.39 3.29 29.78
N VAL A 162 -17.64 3.37 31.09
CA VAL A 162 -18.96 3.46 31.72
C VAL A 162 -19.23 4.86 32.23
N THR A 163 -20.34 5.44 31.75
CA THR A 163 -20.85 6.74 32.21
C THR A 163 -22.21 6.54 32.87
N SER A 164 -22.47 7.27 33.96
CA SER A 164 -23.79 7.34 34.58
C SER A 164 -23.96 8.70 35.26
N ALA A 165 -25.20 9.12 35.51
CA ALA A 165 -25.48 10.40 36.17
C ALA A 165 -24.98 10.47 37.63
N ALA A 166 -24.63 9.33 38.22
CA ALA A 166 -24.09 9.23 39.58
C ALA A 166 -22.55 9.24 39.63
N LEU A 167 -21.87 9.25 38.47
CA LEU A 167 -20.42 9.28 38.39
C LEU A 167 -19.95 10.68 37.99
N ASP A 168 -18.96 11.22 38.73
CA ASP A 168 -18.30 12.49 38.41
C ASP A 168 -17.40 12.42 37.14
N GLY A 169 -17.21 11.21 36.60
CA GLY A 169 -16.43 10.95 35.40
C GLY A 169 -16.61 9.52 34.90
N ALA A 170 -16.21 9.25 33.66
CA ALA A 170 -16.36 7.92 33.09
C ALA A 170 -15.43 6.90 33.79
N MET A 171 -16.00 5.81 34.29
CA MET A 171 -15.23 4.68 34.80
C MET A 171 -14.71 3.87 33.62
N THR A 172 -13.38 3.72 33.50
CA THR A 172 -12.77 3.09 32.33
C THR A 172 -11.94 1.86 32.70
N SER A 173 -11.85 0.91 31.77
CA SER A 173 -11.01 -0.28 31.88
C SER A 173 -10.41 -0.61 30.51
N ASP A 174 -9.10 -0.86 30.47
CA ASP A 174 -8.35 -1.05 29.24
C ASP A 174 -7.83 -2.48 29.08
N VAL A 175 -7.84 -2.98 27.85
CA VAL A 175 -7.22 -4.24 27.47
C VAL A 175 -6.33 -4.07 26.24
N SER A 176 -5.12 -4.62 26.29
CA SER A 176 -4.19 -4.62 25.17
C SER A 176 -4.36 -5.87 24.32
N LEU A 177 -4.40 -5.70 23.00
CA LEU A 177 -4.49 -6.80 22.04
C LEU A 177 -3.09 -7.27 21.65
N ASP A 178 -2.75 -8.52 22.01
CA ASP A 178 -1.56 -9.19 21.51
C ASP A 178 -1.92 -10.10 20.32
N VAL A 179 -1.73 -9.55 19.11
CA VAL A 179 -2.08 -10.25 17.87
C VAL A 179 -0.87 -10.98 17.32
N ARG A 180 -1.02 -12.28 17.05
CA ARG A 180 -0.02 -13.06 16.33
C ARG A 180 -0.24 -12.92 14.83
N VAL A 181 0.80 -12.56 14.10
CA VAL A 181 0.72 -12.29 12.65
C VAL A 181 1.83 -13.02 11.89
N PRO A 182 1.50 -13.67 10.75
CA PRO A 182 2.51 -14.30 9.89
C PRO A 182 3.38 -13.23 9.22
N PRO A 183 4.58 -13.55 8.70
CA PRO A 183 5.32 -12.61 7.87
C PRO A 183 4.53 -12.18 6.64
N ASN A 184 4.71 -10.94 6.16
CA ASN A 184 4.06 -10.44 4.94
C ASN A 184 5.03 -10.18 3.79
N LYS A 185 6.33 -10.21 4.05
CA LYS A 185 7.36 -9.95 3.06
C LYS A 185 8.57 -10.82 3.34
N ILE A 186 9.05 -11.46 2.29
CA ILE A 186 10.30 -12.21 2.23
C ILE A 186 11.12 -11.68 1.06
N SER A 187 12.41 -11.50 1.25
CA SER A 187 13.35 -11.15 0.18
C SER A 187 14.65 -11.90 0.36
N VAL A 188 15.10 -12.53 -0.72
CA VAL A 188 16.42 -13.15 -0.81
C VAL A 188 17.32 -12.27 -1.66
N SER A 189 18.52 -11.98 -1.18
CA SER A 189 19.55 -11.23 -1.90
C SER A 189 20.93 -11.87 -1.70
N GLY A 190 21.94 -11.37 -2.38
CA GLY A 190 23.33 -11.81 -2.20
C GLY A 190 24.00 -12.43 -3.41
N VAL A 191 23.23 -12.85 -4.42
CA VAL A 191 23.73 -13.33 -5.72
C VAL A 191 23.49 -12.25 -6.79
N GLY A 192 24.55 -11.88 -7.52
CA GLY A 192 24.45 -11.06 -8.74
C GLY A 192 24.00 -11.88 -9.95
N GLU A 193 23.99 -11.29 -11.16
CA GLU A 193 23.43 -11.95 -12.36
C GLU A 193 24.17 -13.25 -12.75
N HIS A 194 25.49 -13.31 -12.55
CA HIS A 194 26.32 -14.49 -12.81
C HIS A 194 27.31 -14.70 -11.67
N VAL A 195 27.46 -15.96 -11.24
CA VAL A 195 28.44 -16.38 -10.23
C VAL A 195 29.47 -17.26 -10.92
N THR A 196 30.75 -16.89 -10.83
CA THR A 196 31.85 -17.67 -11.39
C THR A 196 32.24 -18.81 -10.46
N HIS A 197 32.74 -19.91 -11.04
CA HIS A 197 33.27 -21.06 -10.32
C HIS A 197 34.27 -20.63 -9.22
N GLY A 198 34.19 -21.26 -8.04
CA GLY A 198 35.07 -20.96 -6.90
C GLY A 198 34.77 -19.67 -6.15
N THR A 199 33.73 -18.92 -6.56
CA THR A 199 33.34 -17.68 -5.87
C THR A 199 32.49 -17.99 -4.65
N LEU A 200 32.87 -17.41 -3.50
CA LEU A 200 32.07 -17.44 -2.28
C LEU A 200 30.94 -16.41 -2.39
N VAL A 201 29.70 -16.83 -2.21
CA VAL A 201 28.54 -15.93 -2.24
C VAL A 201 27.84 -15.96 -0.89
N THR A 202 27.42 -14.80 -0.40
CA THR A 202 26.64 -14.70 0.84
C THR A 202 25.18 -14.44 0.50
N LEU A 203 24.32 -15.44 0.70
CA LEU A 203 22.89 -15.28 0.59
C LEU A 203 22.33 -14.62 1.85
N VAL A 204 21.37 -13.72 1.68
CA VAL A 204 20.68 -13.02 2.75
C VAL A 204 19.18 -13.18 2.55
N CYS A 205 18.51 -13.86 3.48
CA CYS A 205 17.06 -13.91 3.56
C CYS A 205 16.60 -12.91 4.61
N ALA A 206 15.86 -11.88 4.19
CA ALA A 206 15.24 -10.91 5.08
C ALA A 206 13.73 -11.11 5.09
N VAL A 207 13.18 -11.36 6.27
CA VAL A 207 11.75 -11.58 6.51
C VAL A 207 11.24 -10.53 7.48
N SER A 208 10.14 -9.86 7.13
CA SER A 208 9.57 -8.78 7.93
C SER A 208 8.08 -8.94 8.19
N GLY A 209 7.63 -8.33 9.28
CA GLY A 209 6.22 -8.24 9.64
C GLY A 209 5.68 -9.50 10.31
N ALA A 210 6.53 -10.29 10.95
CA ALA A 210 6.09 -11.43 11.76
C ALA A 210 6.03 -11.02 13.24
N LYS A 211 4.96 -11.44 13.94
CA LYS A 211 4.92 -11.39 15.40
C LYS A 211 4.36 -12.70 15.97
N PRO A 212 5.12 -13.43 16.80
CA PRO A 212 6.52 -13.16 17.17
C PRO A 212 7.47 -13.26 15.97
N ALA A 213 8.73 -12.88 16.18
CA ALA A 213 9.79 -12.99 15.19
C ALA A 213 9.82 -14.40 14.55
N ALA A 214 9.89 -14.46 13.23
CA ALA A 214 9.85 -15.72 12.49
C ALA A 214 11.18 -16.47 12.57
N THR A 215 11.12 -17.80 12.64
CA THR A 215 12.31 -18.65 12.52
C THR A 215 12.65 -18.85 11.04
N LEU A 216 13.92 -18.69 10.69
CA LEU A 216 14.43 -18.89 9.33
C LEU A 216 15.31 -20.13 9.27
N ALA A 217 15.24 -20.86 8.16
CA ALA A 217 16.11 -21.98 7.86
C ALA A 217 16.45 -22.00 6.36
N TRP A 218 17.70 -22.30 6.02
CA TRP A 218 18.14 -22.51 4.65
C TRP A 218 18.16 -24.00 4.30
N TYR A 219 17.79 -24.31 3.06
CA TYR A 219 17.84 -25.66 2.51
C TYR A 219 18.62 -25.65 1.19
N ASN A 220 19.45 -26.66 0.99
CA ASN A 220 20.05 -26.98 -0.31
C ASN A 220 19.38 -28.25 -0.83
N GLY A 221 18.46 -28.10 -1.79
CA GLY A 221 17.54 -29.18 -2.16
C GLY A 221 16.68 -29.58 -0.96
N SER A 222 16.81 -30.83 -0.51
CA SER A 222 16.09 -31.37 0.67
C SER A 222 16.89 -31.28 1.97
N GLU A 223 18.16 -30.91 1.94
CA GLU A 223 19.04 -30.93 3.11
C GLU A 223 19.07 -29.57 3.79
N ALA A 224 18.90 -29.55 5.12
CA ALA A 224 19.01 -28.34 5.91
C ALA A 224 20.49 -27.91 5.98
N VAL A 225 20.75 -26.66 5.63
CA VAL A 225 22.09 -26.07 5.74
C VAL A 225 22.29 -25.60 7.17
N ASP A 226 23.35 -26.02 7.85
CA ASP A 226 23.65 -25.57 9.21
C ASP A 226 24.11 -24.10 9.19
N HIS A 227 23.47 -23.24 9.99
CA HIS A 227 23.74 -21.81 9.97
C HIS A 227 23.62 -21.17 11.35
N THR A 228 24.53 -20.25 11.64
CA THR A 228 24.43 -19.36 12.80
C THR A 228 23.35 -18.32 12.57
N THR A 229 22.17 -18.52 13.16
CA THR A 229 21.13 -17.50 13.28
C THR A 229 21.70 -16.33 14.08
N ARG A 230 22.08 -15.24 13.40
CA ARG A 230 22.29 -13.97 14.09
C ARG A 230 20.92 -13.33 14.27
N ASP A 231 20.29 -13.60 15.41
CA ASP A 231 19.29 -12.67 15.95
C ASP A 231 19.99 -11.32 16.14
N VAL A 232 19.91 -10.45 15.14
CA VAL A 232 20.44 -9.08 15.26
C VAL A 232 19.50 -8.32 16.20
N LYS A 233 19.70 -8.50 17.50
CA LYS A 233 19.26 -7.55 18.52
C LYS A 233 20.17 -6.32 18.44
N ASP A 234 19.95 -5.45 17.46
CA ASP A 234 20.15 -4.02 17.70
C ASP A 234 19.44 -3.12 16.67
N SER A 235 18.77 -2.10 17.22
CA SER A 235 18.27 -0.84 16.61
C SER A 235 17.33 -0.85 15.37
N ARG A 236 16.74 -1.98 14.96
CA ARG A 236 15.72 -2.07 13.88
C ARG A 236 14.41 -2.76 14.34
N PRO A 237 13.28 -2.68 13.58
CA PRO A 237 11.95 -3.10 14.04
C PRO A 237 11.96 -4.54 14.58
N LYS A 238 11.28 -4.77 15.73
CA LYS A 238 11.21 -6.07 16.43
C LYS A 238 10.64 -7.24 15.59
N ASP A 239 10.12 -6.93 14.40
CA ASP A 239 9.45 -7.86 13.50
C ASP A 239 10.31 -8.23 12.27
N LEU A 240 11.58 -7.79 12.23
CA LEU A 240 12.53 -8.07 11.15
C LEU A 240 13.54 -9.13 11.59
N VAL A 241 13.56 -10.27 10.90
CA VAL A 241 14.55 -11.34 11.09
C VAL A 241 15.35 -11.50 9.80
N ILE A 242 16.67 -11.56 9.93
CA ILE A 242 17.59 -11.71 8.80
C ILE A 242 18.46 -12.94 9.04
N LEU A 243 18.56 -13.79 8.03
CA LEU A 243 19.43 -14.95 8.04
C LEU A 243 20.41 -14.92 6.86
N SER A 244 21.70 -15.02 7.16
CA SER A 244 22.77 -14.95 6.15
C SER A 244 23.61 -16.22 6.14
N VAL A 245 23.82 -16.80 4.96
CA VAL A 245 24.62 -18.03 4.78
C VAL A 245 25.62 -17.87 3.64
N PRO A 246 26.92 -18.12 3.88
CA PRO A 246 27.92 -18.21 2.82
C PRO A 246 27.83 -19.58 2.12
N LEU A 247 27.74 -19.58 0.78
CA LEU A 247 27.81 -20.77 -0.06
C LEU A 247 29.05 -20.73 -0.95
N SER A 248 29.79 -21.83 -1.01
CA SER A 248 30.92 -22.05 -1.91
C SER A 248 30.57 -23.10 -2.96
N PHE A 249 30.59 -22.74 -4.23
CA PHE A 249 30.36 -23.67 -5.34
C PHE A 249 31.69 -24.28 -5.79
N LEU A 250 31.98 -25.51 -5.33
CA LEU A 250 33.13 -26.31 -5.77
C LEU A 250 32.67 -27.37 -6.77
N HIS A 251 33.45 -27.62 -7.82
CA HIS A 251 33.20 -28.72 -8.75
C HIS A 251 33.27 -30.06 -8.00
N SER A 252 32.22 -30.89 -8.11
CA SER A 252 32.38 -32.34 -7.95
C SER A 252 32.35 -32.96 -9.34
N ASP A 253 33.41 -33.66 -9.69
CA ASP A 253 33.52 -34.38 -10.95
C ASP A 253 32.34 -35.35 -11.16
N THR A 254 31.71 -35.16 -12.32
CA THR A 254 31.02 -36.16 -13.16
C THR A 254 29.71 -36.82 -12.69
N ASN A 255 28.73 -36.73 -13.60
CA ASN A 255 27.46 -37.46 -13.70
C ASN A 255 26.31 -37.06 -12.74
N THR A 256 25.47 -36.13 -13.19
CA THR A 256 23.99 -36.28 -13.13
C THR A 256 23.28 -35.27 -14.05
N GLN A 257 22.18 -35.73 -14.62
CA GLN A 257 21.39 -35.13 -15.70
C GLN A 257 20.73 -33.77 -15.37
N PRO A 258 20.34 -32.97 -16.39
CA PRO A 258 19.71 -31.66 -16.19
C PRO A 258 18.31 -31.78 -15.57
N PHE A 259 18.00 -30.87 -14.63
CA PHE A 259 16.68 -30.68 -14.05
C PHE A 259 15.65 -30.33 -15.14
N LYS A 260 14.50 -30.98 -15.07
CA LYS A 260 13.31 -30.79 -15.90
C LYS A 260 12.37 -29.79 -15.24
#